data_AF-A0A7S2ZY85-F1
#
_entry.id   AF-A0A7S2ZY85-F1
#
_cell.length_a   1.000
_cell.length_b   1.000
_cell.length_c   1.000
_cell.angle_alpha   90.00
_cell.angle_beta   90.00
_cell.angle_gamma   90.00
#
_symmetry.space_group_name_H-M   'P 1'
#
loop_
_entity.id
_entity.type
_entity.pdbx_description
1 polymer ?
#
loop_
_entity_poly.entity_id
_entity_poly.type
_entity_poly.pdbx_seq_one_letter_code
_entity_poly.pdbx_strand_id
1 'polypeptide(L)'
;MGRFRYEFSNLCGSAHRGANLIFSPDGKILYSAVGGRITTFDLVAAKSKTLPFECRSDISALALSPDGKFLLVVDLERRTILFNLLIGVTVQRFTVQNSVATGALAFSPCGRYFAIGTGRTLELWKVPSSSLPEFAVFERLCSMTHHRDSILVINWSPDSRYVVTGSRDLTSKVFYVRSLLAGSKVDGGQYRL
;
A
#
# COMPACT_ATOMS: atom_id res chain seq x y z
N MET A 1 -19.20 34.81 22.34
CA MET A 1 -19.65 34.01 21.18
C MET A 1 -18.76 32.77 21.12
N GLY A 2 -19.22 31.66 21.72
CA GLY A 2 -18.42 30.43 21.83
C GLY A 2 -18.30 29.75 20.47
N ARG A 3 -17.07 29.55 19.99
CA ARG A 3 -16.79 28.92 18.70
C ARG A 3 -16.86 27.41 18.89
N PHE A 4 -17.97 26.78 18.48
CA PHE A 4 -18.04 25.33 18.44
C PHE A 4 -17.06 24.81 17.39
N ARG A 5 -16.12 23.95 17.80
CA ARG A 5 -15.16 23.28 16.93
C ARG A 5 -15.48 21.79 16.96
N TYR A 6 -16.17 21.33 15.93
CA TYR A 6 -16.43 19.90 15.72
C TYR A 6 -15.33 19.33 14.86
N GLU A 7 -14.75 18.21 15.28
CA GLU A 7 -13.81 17.41 14.51
C GLU A 7 -14.38 16.00 14.35
N PHE A 8 -14.09 15.37 13.21
CA PHE A 8 -14.54 14.01 12.95
C PHE A 8 -13.88 13.04 13.93
N SER A 9 -14.69 12.22 14.61
CA SER A 9 -14.21 11.28 15.63
C SER A 9 -14.07 9.85 15.12
N ASN A 10 -15.17 9.24 14.67
CA ASN A 10 -15.22 7.83 14.29
C ASN A 10 -16.40 7.53 13.35
N LEU A 11 -16.28 6.45 12.57
CA LEU A 11 -17.37 5.90 11.79
C LEU A 11 -17.93 4.65 12.48
N CYS A 12 -19.23 4.66 12.79
CA CYS A 12 -19.93 3.55 13.46
C CYS A 12 -21.01 2.96 12.53
N GLY A 13 -21.23 1.65 12.61
CA GLY A 13 -22.29 0.93 11.88
C GLY A 13 -21.79 -0.15 10.93
N SER A 14 -20.93 0.19 9.96
CA SER A 14 -20.29 -0.79 9.07
C SER A 14 -18.86 -1.09 9.52
N ALA A 15 -18.54 -2.35 9.73
CA ALA A 15 -17.22 -2.78 10.19
C ALA A 15 -16.22 -3.03 9.03
N HIS A 16 -16.71 -3.22 7.80
CA HIS A 16 -15.87 -3.55 6.65
C HIS A 16 -16.58 -3.33 5.30
N ARG A 17 -15.84 -2.84 4.29
CA ARG A 17 -16.30 -2.77 2.90
C ARG A 17 -15.13 -2.83 1.90
N GLY A 18 -15.09 -3.91 1.11
CA GLY A 18 -14.35 -4.01 -0.16
C GLY A 18 -12.89 -4.49 -0.05
N ALA A 19 -12.03 -3.77 0.67
CA ALA A 19 -10.59 -4.04 0.70
C ALA A 19 -10.20 -5.30 1.49
N ASN A 20 -8.90 -5.62 1.56
CA ASN A 20 -8.37 -6.63 2.48
C ASN A 20 -8.41 -6.15 3.94
N LEU A 21 -8.34 -7.10 4.87
CA LEU A 21 -8.12 -6.85 6.29
C LEU A 21 -6.63 -6.95 6.61
N ILE A 22 -6.14 -6.11 7.52
CA ILE A 22 -4.74 -6.12 7.95
C ILE A 22 -4.64 -6.04 9.46
N PHE A 23 -3.81 -6.90 10.06
CA PHE A 23 -3.42 -6.79 11.46
C PHE A 23 -2.14 -5.97 11.61
N SER A 24 -1.99 -5.28 12.74
CA SER A 24 -0.69 -4.76 13.18
C SER A 24 0.31 -5.91 13.37
N PRO A 25 1.62 -5.65 13.29
CA PRO A 25 2.64 -6.69 13.44
C PRO A 25 2.58 -7.43 14.79
N ASP A 26 2.07 -6.77 15.84
CA ASP A 26 1.86 -7.35 17.16
C ASP A 26 0.48 -8.05 17.32
N GLY A 27 -0.36 -8.03 16.29
CA GLY A 27 -1.68 -8.67 16.26
C GLY A 27 -2.77 -7.95 17.07
N LYS A 28 -2.49 -6.80 17.69
CA LYS A 28 -3.43 -6.13 18.61
C LYS A 28 -4.43 -5.21 17.91
N ILE A 29 -4.06 -4.68 16.75
CA ILE A 29 -4.87 -3.71 16.01
C ILE A 29 -5.30 -4.31 14.67
N LEU A 30 -6.59 -4.26 14.37
CA LEU A 30 -7.14 -4.60 13.06
C LEU A 30 -7.45 -3.31 12.27
N TYR A 31 -6.90 -3.19 11.06
CA TYR A 31 -7.21 -2.14 10.11
C TYR A 31 -8.29 -2.65 9.15
N SER A 32 -9.42 -1.95 9.09
CA SER A 32 -10.52 -2.28 8.18
C SER A 32 -10.93 -1.06 7.38
N ALA A 33 -11.03 -1.24 6.06
CA ALA A 33 -11.63 -0.23 5.19
C ALA A 33 -13.15 -0.18 5.41
N VAL A 34 -13.67 1.04 5.53
CA VAL A 34 -15.10 1.34 5.62
C VAL A 34 -15.41 2.45 4.62
N GLY A 35 -15.75 2.06 3.40
CA GLY A 35 -15.88 2.97 2.26
C GLY A 35 -14.52 3.58 1.87
N GLY A 36 -14.45 4.91 1.82
CA GLY A 36 -13.21 5.66 1.55
C GLY A 36 -12.33 5.90 2.78
N ARG A 37 -12.65 5.35 3.94
CA ARG A 37 -11.93 5.56 5.21
C ARG A 37 -11.44 4.26 5.82
N ILE A 38 -10.54 4.34 6.80
CA ILE A 38 -10.02 3.18 7.52
C ILE A 38 -10.29 3.34 9.01
N THR A 39 -10.94 2.35 9.59
CA THR A 39 -11.12 2.23 11.03
C THR A 39 -10.14 1.20 11.59
N THR A 40 -9.44 1.60 12.64
CA THR A 40 -8.58 0.73 13.45
C THR A 40 -9.37 0.23 14.65
N PHE A 41 -9.33 -1.07 14.90
CA PHE A 41 -9.92 -1.71 16.06
C PHE A 41 -8.81 -2.24 16.95
N ASP A 42 -8.64 -1.65 18.13
CA ASP A 42 -7.79 -2.18 19.18
C ASP A 42 -8.55 -3.32 19.87
N LEU A 43 -8.10 -4.54 19.59
CA LEU A 43 -8.74 -5.78 20.04
C LEU A 43 -8.48 -6.04 21.53
N VAL A 44 -7.49 -5.39 22.12
CA VAL A 44 -7.13 -5.53 23.54
C VAL A 44 -7.86 -4.50 24.38
N ALA A 45 -7.86 -3.23 23.93
CA ALA A 45 -8.51 -2.14 24.64
C ALA A 45 -10.02 -2.02 24.35
N ALA A 46 -10.55 -2.81 23.41
CA ALA A 46 -11.93 -2.73 22.92
C ALA A 46 -12.31 -1.31 22.45
N LYS A 47 -11.38 -0.64 21.77
CA LYS A 47 -11.56 0.73 21.26
C LYS A 47 -11.44 0.75 19.74
N SER A 48 -12.15 1.66 19.11
CA SER A 48 -11.97 1.93 17.69
C SER A 48 -11.69 3.40 17.43
N LYS A 49 -10.99 3.66 16.33
CA LYS A 49 -10.65 5.00 15.85
C LYS A 49 -10.59 4.98 14.33
N THR A 50 -11.15 5.98 13.67
CA THR A 50 -10.96 6.16 12.22
C THR A 50 -9.73 7.04 11.96
N LEU A 51 -8.91 6.65 10.99
CA LEU A 51 -7.71 7.41 10.62
C LEU A 51 -8.11 8.79 10.03
N PRO A 52 -7.30 9.84 10.26
CA PRO A 52 -7.64 11.23 9.91
C PRO A 52 -7.39 11.55 8.43
N PHE A 53 -7.78 10.67 7.52
CA PHE A 53 -7.79 10.91 6.09
C PHE A 53 -8.98 10.21 5.42
N GLU A 54 -9.25 10.60 4.19
CA GLU A 54 -10.33 10.06 3.37
C GLU A 54 -9.89 9.94 1.92
N CYS A 55 -10.19 8.80 1.30
CA CYS A 55 -10.12 8.57 -0.13
C CYS A 55 -11.41 9.09 -0.77
N ARG A 56 -11.34 9.57 -2.02
CA ARG A 56 -12.57 10.06 -2.70
C ARG A 56 -13.40 8.95 -3.35
N SER A 57 -13.02 7.68 -3.16
CA SER A 57 -13.77 6.50 -3.59
C SER A 57 -13.50 5.36 -2.60
N ASP A 58 -14.27 4.26 -2.72
CA ASP A 58 -14.06 3.06 -1.90
C ASP A 58 -12.63 2.54 -2.04
N ILE A 59 -12.08 2.03 -0.94
CA ILE A 59 -10.73 1.48 -0.89
C ILE A 59 -10.72 0.10 -1.56
N SER A 60 -9.74 -0.14 -2.44
CA SER A 60 -9.57 -1.40 -3.17
C SER A 60 -8.50 -2.31 -2.56
N ALA A 61 -7.41 -1.73 -2.04
CA ALA A 61 -6.30 -2.47 -1.45
C ALA A 61 -5.62 -1.68 -0.32
N LEU A 62 -5.11 -2.43 0.66
CA LEU A 62 -4.35 -1.94 1.79
C LEU A 62 -3.03 -2.73 1.91
N ALA A 63 -1.97 -2.09 2.43
CA ALA A 63 -0.78 -2.79 2.91
C ALA A 63 -0.12 -2.04 4.07
N LEU A 64 0.33 -2.76 5.09
CA LEU A 64 1.02 -2.20 6.25
C LEU A 64 2.51 -2.56 6.19
N SER A 65 3.38 -1.64 6.56
CA SER A 65 4.81 -1.91 6.67
C SER A 65 5.09 -2.91 7.80
N PRO A 66 6.14 -3.75 7.70
CA PRO A 66 6.46 -4.74 8.73
C PRO A 66 6.76 -4.13 10.11
N ASP A 67 7.22 -2.88 10.15
CA ASP A 67 7.46 -2.12 11.38
C ASP A 67 6.20 -1.38 11.90
N GLY A 68 5.07 -1.51 11.22
CA GLY A 68 3.79 -0.93 11.60
C GLY A 68 3.70 0.59 11.43
N LYS A 69 4.69 1.26 10.83
CA LYS A 69 4.74 2.72 10.74
C LYS A 69 4.02 3.30 9.54
N PHE A 70 3.97 2.58 8.43
CA PHE A 70 3.40 3.08 7.18
C PHE A 70 2.22 2.21 6.73
N LEU A 71 1.15 2.89 6.34
CA LEU A 71 -0.01 2.29 5.70
C LEU A 71 -0.11 2.81 4.27
N LEU A 72 -0.11 1.89 3.32
CA LEU A 72 -0.46 2.16 1.92
C LEU A 72 -1.93 1.85 1.71
N VAL A 73 -2.60 2.75 1.00
CA VAL A 73 -4.03 2.67 0.71
C VAL A 73 -4.23 3.00 -0.74
N VAL A 74 -4.93 2.15 -1.49
CA VAL A 74 -5.30 2.41 -2.87
C VAL A 74 -6.82 2.42 -2.97
N ASP A 75 -7.38 3.44 -3.64
CA ASP A 75 -8.81 3.53 -3.91
C ASP A 75 -9.20 3.00 -5.30
N LEU A 76 -10.50 2.84 -5.58
CA LEU A 76 -10.99 2.36 -6.88
C LEU A 76 -10.63 3.33 -8.03
N GLU A 77 -10.46 4.61 -7.73
CA GLU A 77 -9.99 5.64 -8.66
C GLU A 77 -8.45 5.70 -8.79
N ARG A 78 -7.74 4.65 -8.34
CA ARG A 78 -6.28 4.46 -8.47
C ARG A 78 -5.45 5.47 -7.69
N ARG A 79 -6.05 6.26 -6.82
CA ARG A 79 -5.33 7.17 -5.94
C ARG A 79 -4.75 6.37 -4.79
N THR A 80 -3.46 6.54 -4.61
CA THR A 80 -2.70 5.91 -3.54
C THR A 80 -2.35 6.95 -2.50
N ILE A 81 -2.60 6.60 -1.24
CA ILE A 81 -2.21 7.37 -0.07
C ILE A 81 -1.14 6.58 0.67
N LEU A 82 -0.04 7.25 0.98
CA LEU A 82 0.92 6.81 1.98
C LEU A 82 0.66 7.57 3.28
N PHE A 83 0.32 6.82 4.32
CA PHE A 83 0.03 7.37 5.63
C PHE A 83 1.05 6.91 6.66
N ASN A 84 1.60 7.84 7.43
CA ASN A 84 2.45 7.51 8.57
C ASN A 84 1.56 7.39 9.82
N LEU A 85 1.45 6.17 10.34
CA LEU A 85 0.62 5.81 11.48
C LEU A 85 1.15 6.35 12.81
N LEU A 86 2.47 6.55 12.93
CA LEU A 86 3.09 7.03 14.16
C LEU A 86 2.75 8.50 14.44
N ILE A 87 2.87 9.35 13.41
CA ILE A 87 2.61 10.79 13.52
C ILE A 87 1.19 11.17 13.05
N GLY A 88 0.49 10.27 12.38
CA GLY A 88 -0.89 10.48 11.96
C GLY A 88 -1.07 11.40 10.75
N VAL A 89 -0.09 11.46 9.84
CA VAL A 89 -0.14 12.37 8.66
C VAL A 89 -0.02 11.61 7.35
N THR A 90 -0.62 12.17 6.29
CA THR A 90 -0.37 11.71 4.92
C THR A 90 1.00 12.20 4.47
N VAL A 91 1.90 11.28 4.15
CA VAL A 91 3.26 11.58 3.67
C VAL A 91 3.24 11.90 2.18
N GLN A 92 2.49 11.12 1.39
CA GLN A 92 2.48 11.26 -0.05
C GLN A 92 1.14 10.82 -0.63
N ARG A 93 0.75 11.45 -1.75
CA ARG A 93 -0.34 11.00 -2.61
C ARG A 93 0.20 10.84 -4.03
N PHE A 94 -0.16 9.77 -4.70
CA PHE A 94 0.15 9.55 -6.10
C PHE A 94 -0.94 8.70 -6.76
N THR A 95 -1.00 8.73 -8.08
CA THR A 95 -1.97 7.93 -8.85
C THR A 95 -1.22 6.85 -9.60
N VAL A 96 -1.69 5.61 -9.51
CA VAL A 96 -1.15 4.51 -10.32
C VAL A 96 -1.86 4.40 -11.66
N GLN A 97 -1.19 3.78 -12.63
CA GLN A 97 -1.64 3.80 -14.01
C GLN A 97 -2.94 3.00 -14.22
N ASN A 98 -3.09 1.86 -13.54
CA ASN A 98 -4.22 0.94 -13.70
C ASN A 98 -4.82 0.57 -12.33
N SER A 99 -5.97 -0.10 -12.34
CA SER A 99 -6.60 -0.61 -11.12
C SER A 99 -5.69 -1.61 -10.40
N VAL A 100 -5.84 -1.67 -9.08
CA VAL A 100 -5.06 -2.53 -8.19
C VAL A 100 -6.02 -3.52 -7.56
N ALA A 101 -5.76 -4.82 -7.75
CA ALA A 101 -6.52 -5.86 -7.08
C ALA A 101 -6.18 -5.89 -5.58
N THR A 102 -7.13 -6.34 -4.77
CA THR A 102 -7.01 -6.36 -3.30
C THR A 102 -5.76 -7.08 -2.78
N GLY A 103 -5.30 -8.13 -3.45
CA GLY A 103 -4.07 -8.85 -3.09
C GLY A 103 -2.79 -8.33 -3.77
N ALA A 104 -2.90 -7.33 -4.64
CA ALA A 104 -1.80 -6.87 -5.51
C ALA A 104 -1.02 -5.69 -4.90
N LEU A 105 -0.94 -5.59 -3.58
CA LEU A 105 -0.21 -4.55 -2.86
C LEU A 105 0.45 -5.16 -1.63
N ALA A 106 1.79 -5.08 -1.54
CA ALA A 106 2.51 -5.67 -0.41
C ALA A 106 3.85 -4.98 -0.14
N PHE A 107 4.13 -4.73 1.14
CA PHE A 107 5.48 -4.40 1.60
C PHE A 107 6.36 -5.65 1.62
N SER A 108 7.65 -5.45 1.34
CA SER A 108 8.67 -6.47 1.58
C SER A 108 8.88 -6.69 3.08
N PRO A 109 9.16 -7.93 3.54
CA PRO A 109 9.40 -8.22 4.96
C PRO A 109 10.53 -7.42 5.59
N CYS A 110 11.55 -7.02 4.81
CA CYS A 110 12.64 -6.16 5.28
C CYS A 110 12.25 -4.68 5.42
N GLY A 111 11.04 -4.29 4.99
CA GLY A 111 10.51 -2.93 5.09
C GLY A 111 11.13 -1.91 4.12
N ARG A 112 12.16 -2.28 3.34
CA ARG A 112 12.88 -1.36 2.45
C ARG A 112 12.18 -1.11 1.11
N TYR A 113 11.24 -1.97 0.75
CA TYR A 113 10.52 -1.94 -0.52
C TYR A 113 9.05 -2.25 -0.33
N PHE A 114 8.25 -1.84 -1.30
CA PHE A 114 6.92 -2.38 -1.53
C PHE A 114 6.70 -2.60 -3.03
N ALA A 115 5.77 -3.49 -3.34
CA ALA A 115 5.36 -3.80 -4.70
C ALA A 115 3.86 -3.55 -4.88
N ILE A 116 3.49 -3.04 -6.04
CA ILE A 116 2.11 -2.76 -6.44
C ILE A 116 1.87 -3.31 -7.84
N GLY A 117 0.82 -4.10 -7.99
CA GLY A 117 0.37 -4.66 -9.25
C GLY A 117 -0.71 -3.76 -9.85
N THR A 118 -0.34 -3.02 -10.89
CA THR A 118 -1.21 -2.05 -11.57
C THR A 118 -1.69 -2.66 -12.88
N GLY A 119 -2.86 -3.29 -12.86
CA GLY A 119 -3.30 -4.14 -13.97
C GLY A 119 -2.30 -5.26 -14.20
N ARG A 120 -1.71 -5.34 -15.40
CA ARG A 120 -0.70 -6.37 -15.76
C ARG A 120 0.75 -5.98 -15.45
N THR A 121 0.96 -4.82 -14.85
CA THR A 121 2.27 -4.23 -14.59
C THR A 121 2.65 -4.40 -13.12
N LEU A 122 3.86 -4.87 -12.85
CA LEU A 122 4.46 -4.86 -11.52
C LEU A 122 5.32 -3.62 -11.37
N GLU A 123 5.03 -2.79 -10.38
CA GLU A 123 5.88 -1.67 -9.99
C GLU A 123 6.54 -1.98 -8.65
N LEU A 124 7.84 -1.75 -8.57
CA LEU A 124 8.62 -1.88 -7.34
C LEU A 124 9.06 -0.50 -6.88
N TRP A 125 8.93 -0.25 -5.59
CA TRP A 125 9.17 1.05 -4.99
C TRP A 125 10.05 0.94 -3.75
N LYS A 126 10.84 1.96 -3.51
CA LYS A 126 11.69 2.12 -2.33
C LYS A 126 10.92 2.80 -1.22
N VAL A 127 11.04 2.24 -0.02
CA VAL A 127 10.60 2.89 1.21
C VAL A 127 11.76 3.76 1.73
N PRO A 128 11.52 5.04 2.05
CA PRO A 128 12.49 5.95 2.61
C PRO A 128 13.02 5.40 3.93
N SER A 129 14.33 5.54 4.11
CA SER A 129 14.96 5.31 5.40
C SER A 129 14.46 6.37 6.39
N SER A 130 14.17 5.95 7.63
CA SER A 130 13.66 6.81 8.71
C SER A 130 14.62 7.94 9.13
N SER A 131 15.82 8.02 8.53
CA SER A 131 16.86 8.99 8.83
C SER A 131 16.66 10.37 8.20
N LEU A 132 15.64 10.57 7.34
CA LEU A 132 15.34 11.86 6.72
C LEU A 132 13.88 12.25 7.02
N PRO A 133 13.63 13.04 8.09
CA PRO A 133 12.28 13.20 8.63
C PRO A 133 11.32 14.07 7.81
N GLU A 134 11.80 14.96 6.94
CA GLU A 134 10.93 16.03 6.41
C GLU A 134 10.51 15.88 4.93
N PHE A 135 11.20 15.09 4.10
CA PHE A 135 10.90 15.02 2.65
C PHE A 135 11.11 13.64 2.01
N ALA A 136 11.23 12.58 2.81
CA ALA A 136 11.54 11.28 2.26
C ALA A 136 10.27 10.65 1.63
N VAL A 137 10.21 10.68 0.30
CA VAL A 137 9.13 10.13 -0.53
C VAL A 137 9.42 8.71 -0.97
N PHE A 138 8.37 7.95 -1.28
CA PHE A 138 8.52 6.65 -1.93
C PHE A 138 9.02 6.86 -3.36
N GLU A 139 10.09 6.17 -3.73
CA GLU A 139 10.72 6.29 -5.06
C GLU A 139 10.38 5.05 -5.89
N ARG A 140 9.85 5.23 -7.10
CA ARG A 140 9.60 4.09 -8.00
C ARG A 140 10.94 3.61 -8.56
N LEU A 141 11.31 2.38 -8.25
CA LEU A 141 12.57 1.78 -8.67
C LEU A 141 12.47 1.10 -10.01
N CYS A 142 11.35 0.43 -10.32
CA CYS A 142 11.11 -0.17 -11.63
C CYS A 142 9.61 -0.32 -11.92
N SER A 143 9.27 -0.47 -13.20
CA SER A 143 7.94 -0.79 -13.69
C SER A 143 8.06 -1.78 -14.83
N MET A 144 7.41 -2.94 -14.73
CA MET A 144 7.61 -4.06 -15.64
C MET A 144 6.27 -4.69 -16.04
N THR A 145 6.07 -4.84 -17.34
CA THR A 145 4.87 -5.49 -17.89
C THR A 145 5.23 -6.90 -18.37
N HIS A 146 4.88 -7.91 -17.58
CA HIS A 146 5.28 -9.30 -17.85
C HIS A 146 4.11 -10.29 -17.92
N HIS A 147 2.95 -9.91 -17.37
CA HIS A 147 1.73 -10.70 -17.49
C HIS A 147 0.91 -10.28 -18.69
N ARG A 148 0.07 -11.19 -19.18
CA ARG A 148 -0.89 -10.93 -20.26
C ARG A 148 -2.22 -10.38 -19.76
N ASP A 149 -2.50 -10.56 -18.48
CA ASP A 149 -3.68 -10.04 -17.78
C ASP A 149 -3.28 -9.54 -16.37
N SER A 150 -4.26 -9.14 -15.59
CA SER A 150 -4.17 -8.42 -14.33
C SER A 150 -3.50 -9.26 -13.25
N ILE A 151 -2.53 -8.66 -12.56
CA ILE A 151 -1.95 -9.19 -11.33
C ILE A 151 -3.02 -9.13 -10.24
N LEU A 152 -3.31 -10.28 -9.65
CA LEU A 152 -4.33 -10.44 -8.61
C LEU A 152 -3.71 -10.47 -7.22
N VAL A 153 -2.49 -11.02 -7.13
CA VAL A 153 -1.79 -11.21 -5.86
C VAL A 153 -0.29 -10.98 -6.00
N ILE A 154 0.30 -10.38 -4.97
CA ILE A 154 1.75 -10.22 -4.81
C ILE A 154 2.16 -10.78 -3.45
N ASN A 155 3.14 -11.67 -3.43
CA ASN A 155 3.76 -12.16 -2.21
C ASN A 155 5.27 -12.01 -2.26
N TRP A 156 5.86 -11.68 -1.11
CA TRP A 156 7.29 -11.57 -0.93
C TRP A 156 7.86 -12.82 -0.27
N SER A 157 9.08 -13.20 -0.65
CA SER A 157 9.83 -14.19 0.14
C SER A 157 10.19 -13.60 1.52
N PRO A 158 10.28 -14.43 2.58
CA PRO A 158 10.62 -13.96 3.93
C PRO A 158 11.95 -13.18 4.01
N ASP A 159 12.92 -13.55 3.17
CA ASP A 159 14.22 -12.88 3.06
C ASP A 159 14.20 -11.62 2.16
N SER A 160 13.03 -11.24 1.63
CA SER A 160 12.82 -10.11 0.71
C SER A 160 13.63 -10.15 -0.59
N ARG A 161 14.19 -11.31 -0.97
CA ARG A 161 14.98 -11.45 -2.21
C ARG A 161 14.11 -11.71 -3.43
N TYR A 162 12.92 -12.27 -3.25
CA TYR A 162 12.02 -12.62 -4.33
C TYR A 162 10.63 -12.02 -4.15
N VAL A 163 10.02 -11.71 -5.28
CA VAL A 163 8.60 -11.34 -5.38
C VAL A 163 7.92 -12.34 -6.29
N VAL A 164 6.78 -12.88 -5.87
CA VAL A 164 5.93 -13.75 -6.66
C VAL A 164 4.65 -13.00 -7.00
N THR A 165 4.29 -12.98 -8.28
CA THR A 165 3.03 -12.41 -8.76
C THR A 165 2.14 -13.52 -9.29
N GLY A 166 0.88 -13.54 -8.88
CA GLY A 166 -0.17 -14.39 -9.47
C GLY A 166 -1.13 -13.55 -10.30
N SER A 167 -1.46 -14.01 -11.50
CA SER A 167 -2.25 -13.24 -12.48
C SER A 167 -3.49 -13.98 -12.95
N ARG A 168 -4.46 -13.21 -13.45
CA ARG A 168 -5.65 -13.74 -14.13
C ARG A 168 -5.30 -14.49 -15.42
N ASP A 169 -4.10 -14.31 -15.96
CA ASP A 169 -3.62 -15.05 -17.14
C ASP A 169 -3.26 -16.52 -16.87
N LEU A 170 -3.66 -17.05 -15.70
CA LEU A 170 -3.40 -18.41 -15.23
C LEU A 170 -1.92 -18.72 -14.98
N THR A 171 -1.07 -17.70 -14.90
CA THR A 171 0.36 -17.88 -14.59
C THR A 171 0.75 -17.21 -13.29
N SER A 172 1.77 -17.79 -12.65
CA SER A 172 2.54 -17.15 -11.59
C SER A 172 3.96 -16.91 -12.06
N LYS A 173 4.55 -15.80 -11.67
CA LYS A 173 5.94 -15.44 -12.03
C LYS A 173 6.72 -15.07 -10.80
N VAL A 174 7.99 -15.47 -10.77
CA VAL A 174 8.93 -15.21 -9.68
C VAL A 174 10.01 -14.27 -10.18
N PHE A 175 10.28 -13.23 -9.41
CA PHE A 175 11.25 -12.21 -9.73
C PHE A 175 12.31 -12.12 -8.65
N TYR A 176 13.57 -12.09 -9.05
CA TYR A 176 14.66 -11.77 -8.15
C TYR A 176 14.82 -10.24 -8.05
N VAL A 177 14.62 -9.70 -6.86
CA VAL A 177 14.50 -8.25 -6.61
C VAL A 177 15.74 -7.50 -7.08
N ARG A 178 16.94 -8.03 -6.80
CA ARG A 178 18.19 -7.37 -7.22
C ARG A 178 18.32 -7.30 -8.74
N SER A 179 17.78 -8.26 -9.47
CA SER A 179 17.75 -8.23 -10.94
C SER A 179 16.80 -7.15 -11.45
N LEU A 180 15.62 -6.97 -10.83
CA LEU A 180 14.69 -5.90 -11.16
C LEU A 180 15.34 -4.51 -10.99
N LEU A 181 16.07 -4.34 -9.88
CA LEU A 181 16.77 -3.09 -9.56
C LEU A 181 17.99 -2.82 -10.46
N ALA A 182 18.61 -3.87 -10.99
CA ALA A 182 19.72 -3.73 -11.92
C ALA A 182 19.23 -3.32 -13.31
N GLY A 183 18.12 -3.92 -13.77
CA GLY A 183 17.52 -3.59 -15.07
C GLY A 183 17.05 -2.13 -15.14
N SER A 184 16.55 -1.56 -14.05
CA SER A 184 16.06 -0.17 -14.05
C SER A 184 17.15 0.90 -14.09
N LYS A 185 18.41 0.55 -13.78
CA LYS A 185 19.55 1.47 -13.91
C LYS A 185 20.09 1.57 -15.33
N VAL A 186 19.76 0.62 -16.21
CA VAL A 186 20.24 0.61 -17.60
C VAL A 186 19.44 1.59 -18.48
N ASP A 187 18.21 1.92 -18.08
CA ASP A 187 17.30 2.82 -18.83
C ASP A 187 17.33 4.29 -18.33
N GLY A 188 18.48 4.75 -17.83
CA GLY A 188 18.76 6.17 -17.58
C GLY A 188 18.77 7.04 -18.85
N GLY A 189 18.52 6.46 -20.02
CA GLY A 189 18.34 7.16 -21.28
C GLY A 189 17.42 6.37 -22.21
N GLN A 190 16.30 6.98 -22.58
CA GLN A 190 15.32 6.55 -23.58
C GLN A 190 14.25 5.55 -23.12
N TYR A 191 13.07 6.11 -22.84
CA TYR A 191 11.81 5.43 -23.14
C TYR A 191 11.76 5.20 -24.66
N ARG A 192 11.74 3.93 -25.10
CA ARG A 192 11.26 3.57 -26.43
C ARG A 192 10.10 2.59 -26.31
N LEU A 193 8.94 3.05 -26.76
CA LEU A 193 8.04 2.23 -27.57
C LEU A 193 8.73 1.92 -28.91
#